data_AF-A0A930QDY9-F1
#
_entry.id   AF-A0A930QDY9-F1
#
_cell.length_a   1.000
_cell.length_b   1.000
_cell.length_c   1.000
_cell.angle_alpha   90.00
_cell.angle_beta   90.00
_cell.angle_gamma   90.00
#
_symmetry.space_group_name_H-M   'P 1'
#
loop_
_entity.id
_entity.type
_entity.pdbx_description
1 polymer ?
#
loop_
_entity_poly.entity_id
_entity_poly.type
_entity_poly.pdbx_seq_one_letter_code
_entity_poly.pdbx_strand_id
1 'polypeptide(L)'
;VVFGVHHVFNALEVQLLASTGVDPFNAIITGAIVAQGGAAVAVAARTRDAKKRALYISSAVPAFLGITEPAIFGINLRFMRPFICGLVGGACAGAAAGFLHLAGTGMGITVLPGTLLYLDHLPAYILVNVIGFAVAFGLTFVVFRPEE
;
A
#
# COMPACT_ATOMS: atom_id res chain seq x y z
N VAL A 1 -6.36 -6.68 -7.43
CA VAL A 1 -6.20 -5.52 -8.32
C VAL A 1 -5.96 -5.97 -9.76
N VAL A 2 -4.88 -6.71 -10.05
CA VAL A 2 -4.47 -7.07 -11.43
C VAL A 2 -5.58 -7.63 -12.34
N PHE A 3 -6.37 -8.58 -11.83
CA PHE A 3 -7.49 -9.20 -12.57
C PHE A 3 -8.87 -8.70 -12.13
N GLY A 4 -8.96 -7.61 -11.36
CA GLY A 4 -10.24 -7.13 -10.81
C GLY A 4 -10.83 -7.96 -9.66
N VAL A 5 -10.40 -9.22 -9.48
CA VAL A 5 -10.93 -10.16 -8.46
C VAL A 5 -10.93 -9.63 -7.02
N HIS A 6 -10.08 -8.67 -6.69
CA HIS A 6 -10.04 -8.03 -5.37
C HIS A 6 -11.34 -7.37 -4.90
N HIS A 7 -12.29 -7.07 -5.79
CA HIS A 7 -13.63 -6.60 -5.37
C HIS A 7 -14.37 -7.63 -4.51
N VAL A 8 -13.99 -8.91 -4.57
CA VAL A 8 -14.49 -9.94 -3.64
C VAL A 8 -14.22 -9.58 -2.18
N PHE A 9 -13.16 -8.82 -1.91
CA PHE A 9 -12.82 -8.41 -0.56
C PHE A 9 -13.80 -7.42 0.05
N ASN A 10 -14.51 -6.64 -0.77
CA ASN A 10 -15.57 -5.78 -0.26
C ASN A 10 -16.65 -6.63 0.44
N ALA A 11 -17.02 -7.79 -0.14
CA ALA A 11 -17.98 -8.68 0.52
C ALA A 11 -17.44 -9.21 1.87
N LEU A 12 -16.13 -9.47 1.97
CA LEU A 12 -15.48 -9.86 3.22
C LEU A 12 -15.50 -8.74 4.27
N GLU A 13 -15.14 -7.52 3.89
CA GLU A 13 -15.18 -6.34 4.78
C GLU A 13 -16.61 -6.10 5.31
N VAL A 14 -17.65 -6.18 4.46
CA VAL A 14 -19.05 -6.09 4.90
C VAL A 14 -19.40 -7.18 5.90
N GLN A 15 -18.97 -8.42 5.63
CA GLN A 15 -19.27 -9.54 6.52
C GLN A 15 -18.57 -9.39 7.88
N LEU A 16 -17.34 -8.88 7.92
CA LEU A 16 -16.60 -8.62 9.15
C LEU A 16 -17.28 -7.52 9.99
N LEU A 17 -17.67 -6.41 9.35
CA LEU A 17 -18.40 -5.34 10.01
C LEU A 17 -19.75 -5.83 10.56
N ALA A 18 -20.49 -6.61 9.78
CA ALA A 18 -21.80 -7.13 10.20
C ALA A 18 -21.71 -8.12 11.37
N SER A 19 -20.61 -8.88 11.46
CA SER A 19 -20.45 -9.94 12.47
C SER A 19 -19.69 -9.49 13.72
N THR A 20 -18.73 -8.57 13.57
CA THR A 20 -17.82 -8.17 14.66
C THR A 20 -17.90 -6.68 15.00
N GLY A 21 -18.58 -5.87 14.16
CA GLY A 21 -18.65 -4.42 14.31
C GLY A 21 -17.41 -3.67 13.84
N VAL A 22 -16.35 -4.38 13.42
CA VAL A 22 -15.06 -3.79 13.00
C VAL A 22 -14.49 -4.51 11.78
N ASP A 23 -13.51 -3.89 11.14
CA ASP A 23 -12.85 -4.40 9.93
C ASP A 23 -11.32 -4.48 10.09
N PRO A 24 -10.80 -5.59 10.63
CA PRO A 24 -9.36 -5.84 10.70
C PRO A 24 -8.72 -6.07 9.32
N PHE A 25 -9.51 -6.42 8.30
CA PHE A 25 -8.99 -6.68 6.97
C PHE A 25 -8.55 -5.38 6.29
N ASN A 26 -9.32 -4.29 6.49
CA ASN A 26 -8.96 -2.94 6.02
C ASN A 26 -7.54 -2.51 6.47
N ALA A 27 -7.16 -2.82 7.72
CA ALA A 27 -5.85 -2.50 8.29
C ALA A 27 -4.70 -3.24 7.60
N ILE A 28 -4.97 -4.41 7.02
CA ILE A 28 -4.00 -5.18 6.23
C ILE A 28 -3.91 -4.59 4.81
N ILE A 29 -5.05 -4.30 4.18
CA ILE A 29 -5.11 -3.74 2.82
C ILE A 29 -4.34 -2.42 2.76
N THR A 30 -4.60 -1.50 3.70
CA THR A 30 -4.00 -0.17 3.70
C THR A 30 -2.46 -0.23 3.69
N GLY A 31 -1.88 -1.13 4.50
CA GLY A 31 -0.44 -1.35 4.55
C GLY A 31 0.11 -1.90 3.23
N ALA A 32 -0.61 -2.81 2.58
CA ALA A 32 -0.22 -3.35 1.27
C ALA A 32 -0.28 -2.28 0.17
N ILE A 33 -1.30 -1.41 0.18
CA ILE A 33 -1.42 -0.28 -0.76
C ILE A 33 -0.26 0.70 -0.57
N VAL A 34 0.01 1.10 0.68
CA VAL A 34 1.12 2.02 0.99
C VAL A 34 2.47 1.42 0.61
N ALA A 35 2.67 0.12 0.81
CA ALA A 35 3.89 -0.56 0.39
C ALA A 35 4.09 -0.51 -1.14
N GLN A 36 3.04 -0.72 -1.93
CA GLN A 36 3.11 -0.58 -3.39
C GLN A 36 3.41 0.87 -3.81
N GLY A 37 2.82 1.85 -3.13
CA GLY A 37 3.16 3.27 -3.30
C GLY A 37 4.62 3.56 -2.95
N GLY A 38 5.13 3.02 -1.85
CA GLY A 38 6.52 3.18 -1.42
C GLY A 38 7.54 2.59 -2.39
N ALA A 39 7.26 1.40 -2.93
CA ALA A 39 8.07 0.80 -3.99
C ALA A 39 8.09 1.69 -5.26
N ALA A 40 6.94 2.22 -5.67
CA ALA A 40 6.85 3.11 -6.83
C ALA A 40 7.63 4.43 -6.60
N VAL A 41 7.55 5.01 -5.41
CA VAL A 41 8.33 6.20 -5.02
C VAL A 41 9.83 5.91 -5.03
N ALA A 42 10.27 4.74 -4.59
CA ALA A 42 11.68 4.35 -4.65
C ALA A 42 12.20 4.26 -6.09
N VAL A 43 11.41 3.70 -7.02
CA VAL A 43 11.76 3.69 -8.45
C VAL A 43 11.88 5.10 -8.99
N ALA A 44 10.92 5.98 -8.67
CA ALA A 44 10.98 7.38 -9.07
C ALA A 44 12.23 8.08 -8.52
N ALA A 45 12.57 7.88 -7.24
CA ALA A 45 13.74 8.46 -6.59
C ALA A 45 15.06 8.01 -7.23
N ARG A 46 15.12 6.75 -7.70
CA ARG A 46 16.30 6.18 -8.38
C ARG A 46 16.41 6.58 -9.85
N THR A 47 15.34 7.09 -10.45
CA THR A 47 15.30 7.44 -11.87
C THR A 47 16.00 8.78 -12.12
N ARG A 48 17.03 8.77 -12.99
CA ARG A 48 17.83 9.96 -13.32
C ARG A 48 17.18 10.86 -14.37
N ASP A 49 16.49 10.25 -15.34
CA ASP A 49 15.78 10.99 -16.39
C ASP A 49 14.62 11.78 -15.78
N ALA A 50 14.66 13.11 -15.95
CA ALA A 50 13.68 14.01 -15.34
C ALA A 50 12.25 13.78 -15.85
N LYS A 51 12.08 13.43 -17.13
CA LYS A 51 10.75 13.17 -17.71
C LYS A 51 10.19 11.86 -17.17
N LYS A 52 11.01 10.79 -17.15
CA LYS A 52 10.59 9.50 -16.58
C LYS A 52 10.28 9.62 -15.09
N ARG A 53 11.13 10.32 -14.33
CA ARG A 53 10.91 10.54 -12.90
C ARG A 53 9.60 11.27 -12.64
N ALA A 54 9.29 12.32 -13.40
CA ALA A 54 8.02 13.05 -13.26
C ALA A 54 6.81 12.14 -13.52
N LEU A 55 6.88 11.29 -14.55
CA LEU A 55 5.84 10.30 -14.85
C LEU A 55 5.67 9.26 -13.74
N TYR A 56 6.77 8.81 -13.14
CA TYR A 56 6.70 7.84 -12.04
C TYR A 56 6.14 8.46 -10.76
N ILE A 57 6.49 9.71 -10.44
CA ILE A 57 5.90 10.42 -9.31
C ILE A 57 4.39 10.60 -9.52
N SER A 58 3.96 11.06 -10.69
CA SER A 58 2.53 11.26 -10.96
C SER A 58 1.74 9.95 -10.94
N SER A 59 2.37 8.82 -11.28
CA SER A 59 1.78 7.49 -11.19
C SER A 59 1.80 6.90 -9.77
N ALA A 60 2.72 7.35 -8.90
CA ALA A 60 2.82 6.87 -7.52
C ALA A 60 1.86 7.59 -6.57
N VAL A 61 1.62 8.90 -6.76
CA VAL A 61 0.76 9.72 -5.88
C VAL A 61 -0.66 9.12 -5.67
N PRO A 62 -1.36 8.62 -6.71
CA PRO A 62 -2.69 8.05 -6.54
C PRO A 62 -2.74 6.88 -5.55
N ALA A 63 -1.64 6.13 -5.37
CA ALA A 63 -1.59 5.01 -4.44
C ALA A 63 -1.84 5.47 -2.99
N PHE A 64 -1.40 6.68 -2.63
CA PHE A 64 -1.64 7.25 -1.29
C PHE A 64 -3.08 7.71 -1.06
N LEU A 65 -3.89 7.73 -2.13
CA LEU A 65 -5.32 8.00 -2.10
C LEU A 65 -6.14 6.71 -2.23
N GLY A 66 -5.49 5.53 -2.18
CA GLY A 66 -6.13 4.23 -2.33
C GLY A 66 -6.20 3.71 -3.78
N ILE A 67 -5.74 4.49 -4.77
CA ILE A 67 -5.79 4.13 -6.19
C ILE A 67 -4.43 3.55 -6.61
N THR A 68 -4.34 2.23 -6.69
CA THR A 68 -3.03 1.54 -6.88
C THR A 68 -2.68 1.22 -8.31
N GLU A 69 -3.63 1.28 -9.23
CA GLU A 69 -3.48 0.85 -10.61
C GLU A 69 -2.34 1.60 -11.33
N PRO A 70 -2.22 2.95 -11.23
CA PRO A 70 -1.14 3.66 -11.91
C PRO A 70 0.24 3.28 -11.39
N ALA A 71 0.38 3.04 -10.08
CA ALA A 71 1.64 2.63 -9.46
C ALA A 71 2.00 1.18 -9.81
N ILE A 72 1.03 0.27 -9.71
CA ILE A 72 1.22 -1.16 -9.97
C ILE A 72 1.53 -1.41 -11.44
N PHE A 73 0.70 -0.92 -12.36
CA PHE A 73 0.86 -1.18 -13.79
C PHE A 73 1.87 -0.25 -14.46
N GLY A 74 1.93 1.01 -14.05
CA GLY A 74 2.83 1.99 -14.66
C GLY A 74 4.29 1.81 -14.24
N ILE A 75 4.54 1.20 -13.07
CA ILE A 75 5.88 1.12 -12.47
C ILE A 75 6.18 -0.28 -11.96
N ASN A 76 5.48 -0.76 -10.93
CA ASN A 76 5.96 -1.89 -10.15
C ASN A 76 5.98 -3.21 -10.93
N LEU A 77 4.90 -3.55 -11.63
CA LEU A 77 4.81 -4.75 -12.47
C LEU A 77 5.71 -4.66 -13.71
N ARG A 78 5.91 -3.45 -14.25
CA ARG A 78 6.80 -3.24 -15.40
C ARG A 78 8.21 -3.74 -15.10
N PHE A 79 8.71 -3.46 -13.89
CA PHE A 79 10.07 -3.83 -13.49
C PHE A 79 10.14 -5.12 -12.64
N MET A 80 8.99 -5.65 -12.20
CA MET A 80 8.80 -6.84 -11.36
C MET A 80 9.49 -6.82 -9.97
N ARG A 81 10.76 -6.44 -9.88
CA ARG A 81 11.51 -6.31 -8.62
C ARG A 81 10.81 -5.35 -7.64
N PRO A 82 10.36 -4.14 -8.04
CA PRO A 82 9.65 -3.25 -7.13
C PRO A 82 8.31 -3.83 -6.68
N PHE A 83 7.61 -4.56 -7.55
CA PHE A 83 6.37 -5.24 -7.20
C PHE A 83 6.57 -6.25 -6.07
N ILE A 84 7.59 -7.10 -6.17
CA ILE A 84 7.95 -8.08 -5.13
C ILE A 84 8.35 -7.37 -3.82
N CYS A 85 9.14 -6.29 -3.90
CA CYS A 85 9.49 -5.50 -2.72
C CYS A 85 8.26 -4.88 -2.04
N GLY A 86 7.28 -4.43 -2.83
CA GLY A 86 5.99 -3.96 -2.34
C GLY A 86 5.17 -5.07 -1.66
N LEU A 87 5.21 -6.31 -2.16
CA LEU A 87 4.56 -7.46 -1.50
C LEU A 87 5.20 -7.76 -0.13
N VAL A 88 6.54 -7.70 -0.05
CA VAL A 88 7.26 -7.89 1.22
C VAL A 88 6.91 -6.78 2.22
N GLY A 89 6.90 -5.51 1.78
CA GLY A 89 6.47 -4.40 2.63
C GLY A 89 5.02 -4.55 3.09
N GLY A 90 4.12 -4.98 2.21
CA GLY A 90 2.73 -5.26 2.55
C GLY A 90 2.58 -6.39 3.57
N ALA A 91 3.37 -7.45 3.45
CA ALA A 91 3.39 -8.54 4.43
C ALA A 91 3.88 -8.07 5.81
N CYS A 92 4.92 -7.24 5.87
CA CYS A 92 5.40 -6.66 7.12
C CYS A 92 4.36 -5.73 7.77
N ALA A 93 3.70 -4.89 6.97
CA ALA A 93 2.63 -4.01 7.46
C ALA A 93 1.42 -4.82 7.95
N GLY A 94 0.99 -5.84 7.20
CA GLY A 94 -0.11 -6.73 7.59
C GLY A 94 0.19 -7.51 8.87
N ALA A 95 1.43 -8.00 9.04
CA ALA A 95 1.86 -8.63 10.27
C ALA A 95 1.79 -7.64 11.46
N ALA A 96 2.28 -6.41 11.27
CA ALA A 96 2.21 -5.37 12.30
C ALA A 96 0.75 -5.01 12.65
N ALA A 97 -0.13 -4.88 11.65
CA ALA A 97 -1.56 -4.65 11.86
C ALA A 97 -2.20 -5.77 12.69
N GLY A 98 -1.85 -7.03 12.39
CA GLY A 98 -2.29 -8.20 13.13
C GLY A 98 -1.82 -8.21 14.58
N PHE A 99 -0.53 -7.94 14.83
CA PHE A 99 0.03 -7.87 16.19
C PHE A 99 -0.55 -6.74 17.03
N LEU A 100 -0.90 -5.62 16.39
CA LEU A 100 -1.52 -4.46 17.06
C LEU A 100 -3.03 -4.59 17.21
N HIS A 101 -3.62 -5.70 16.73
CA HIS A 101 -5.07 -5.91 16.66
C HIS A 101 -5.82 -4.73 16.03
N LEU A 102 -5.20 -4.13 15.00
CA LEU A 102 -5.73 -2.92 14.39
C LEU A 102 -6.93 -3.26 13.52
N ALA A 103 -8.05 -2.58 13.74
CA ALA A 103 -9.27 -2.77 12.98
C ALA A 103 -9.95 -1.44 12.67
N GLY A 104 -10.45 -1.30 11.45
CA GLY A 104 -11.16 -0.10 11.01
C GLY A 104 -12.60 -0.10 11.50
N THR A 105 -13.17 1.09 11.66
CA THR A 105 -14.58 1.28 12.03
C THR A 105 -15.54 1.26 10.82
N GLY A 106 -15.02 1.03 9.62
CA GLY A 106 -15.76 1.01 8.37
C GLY A 106 -14.96 0.37 7.24
N MET A 107 -15.52 0.38 6.02
CA MET A 107 -14.99 -0.30 4.84
C MET A 107 -14.39 0.68 3.83
N GLY A 108 -13.48 0.19 2.97
CA GLY A 108 -13.23 0.75 1.63
C GLY A 108 -12.45 2.08 1.56
N ILE A 109 -12.37 2.83 2.65
CA ILE A 109 -11.51 4.01 2.76
C ILE A 109 -10.14 3.55 3.28
N THR A 110 -9.05 3.85 2.55
CA THR A 110 -7.69 3.37 2.90
C THR A 110 -6.64 4.47 2.79
N VAL A 111 -5.42 4.19 3.27
CA VAL A 111 -4.25 5.07 3.25
C VAL A 111 -4.50 6.43 3.93
N LEU A 112 -4.43 7.55 3.20
CA LEU A 112 -4.63 8.88 3.77
C LEU A 112 -6.09 9.10 4.16
N PRO A 113 -7.08 8.92 3.26
CA PRO A 113 -8.49 8.89 3.65
C PRO A 113 -8.79 7.91 4.78
N GLY A 114 -8.11 6.75 4.79
CA GLY A 114 -8.33 5.68 5.77
C GLY A 114 -8.06 6.08 7.21
N THR A 115 -7.28 7.15 7.46
CA THR A 115 -7.02 7.68 8.81
C THR A 115 -8.29 7.97 9.61
N LEU A 116 -9.37 8.35 8.93
CA LEU A 116 -10.68 8.64 9.54
C LEU A 116 -11.32 7.40 10.20
N LEU A 117 -10.94 6.19 9.78
CA LEU A 117 -11.44 4.94 10.34
C LEU A 117 -10.69 4.49 11.61
N TYR A 118 -9.59 5.17 11.97
CA TYR A 118 -8.69 4.78 13.06
C TYR A 118 -8.40 5.92 14.03
N LEU A 119 -9.30 6.89 14.20
CA LEU A 119 -9.05 8.06 15.07
C LEU A 119 -8.69 7.67 16.51
N ASP A 120 -9.27 6.59 17.03
CA ASP A 120 -9.00 6.07 18.39
C ASP A 120 -7.64 5.34 18.50
N HIS A 121 -7.07 4.92 17.37
CA HIS A 121 -5.82 4.15 17.30
C HIS A 121 -4.85 4.71 16.25
N LEU A 122 -4.89 6.03 16.04
CA LEU A 122 -4.19 6.70 14.94
C LEU A 122 -2.66 6.46 14.94
N PRO A 123 -1.95 6.45 16.09
CA PRO A 123 -0.52 6.17 16.09
C PRO A 123 -0.17 4.78 15.57
N ALA A 124 -0.98 3.77 15.91
CA ALA A 124 -0.78 2.39 15.44
C ALA A 124 -1.04 2.29 13.93
N TYR A 125 -2.08 2.97 13.44
CA TYR A 125 -2.36 3.05 12.00
C TYR A 125 -1.22 3.72 11.21
N ILE A 126 -0.71 4.85 11.70
CA ILE A 126 0.43 5.52 11.07
C ILE A 126 1.66 4.59 11.07
N LEU A 127 1.93 3.91 12.18
CA LEU A 127 3.05 2.97 12.29
C LEU A 127 2.97 1.84 11.25
N VAL A 128 1.80 1.22 11.08
CA VAL A 128 1.58 0.17 10.07
C VAL A 128 1.89 0.68 8.66
N ASN A 129 1.39 1.86 8.31
CA ASN A 129 1.64 2.47 7.01
C ASN A 129 3.12 2.81 6.81
N VAL A 130 3.77 3.36 7.84
CA VAL A 130 5.21 3.67 7.80
C VAL A 130 6.05 2.41 7.64
N ILE A 131 5.71 1.31 8.32
CA ILE A 131 6.41 0.02 8.16
C ILE A 131 6.29 -0.46 6.70
N GLY A 132 5.06 -0.48 6.16
CA GLY A 132 4.83 -0.90 4.77
C GLY A 132 5.59 -0.07 3.77
N PHE A 133 5.53 1.25 3.91
CA PHE A 133 6.27 2.19 3.07
C PHE A 133 7.78 1.98 3.19
N ALA A 134 8.33 2.00 4.41
CA ALA A 134 9.76 1.98 4.65
C ALA A 134 10.42 0.68 4.18
N VAL A 135 9.78 -0.47 4.42
CA VAL A 135 10.28 -1.77 3.97
C VAL A 135 10.25 -1.84 2.44
N ALA A 136 9.12 -1.52 1.81
CA ALA A 136 9.01 -1.58 0.36
C ALA A 136 9.93 -0.58 -0.34
N PHE A 137 9.99 0.66 0.17
CA PHE A 137 10.87 1.71 -0.34
C PHE A 137 12.34 1.29 -0.18
N GLY A 138 12.76 0.88 1.01
CA GLY A 138 14.14 0.52 1.31
C GLY A 138 14.62 -0.66 0.46
N LEU A 139 13.83 -1.74 0.38
CA LEU A 139 14.16 -2.90 -0.45
C LEU A 139 14.23 -2.53 -1.93
N THR A 140 13.23 -1.79 -2.43
CA THR A 140 13.23 -1.36 -3.83
C THR A 140 14.41 -0.45 -4.11
N PHE A 141 14.74 0.48 -3.22
CA PHE A 141 15.84 1.40 -3.41
C PHE A 141 17.19 0.68 -3.49
N VAL A 142 17.39 -0.40 -2.74
CA VAL A 142 18.61 -1.22 -2.80
C VAL A 142 18.65 -2.08 -4.06
N VAL A 143 17.54 -2.74 -4.39
CA VAL A 143 17.49 -3.78 -5.43
C VAL A 143 17.29 -3.22 -6.85
N PHE A 144 16.55 -2.13 -7.00
CA PHE A 144 16.23 -1.53 -8.30
C PHE A 144 17.41 -0.75 -8.87
N ARG A 145 17.79 -1.01 -10.12
CA ARG A 145 18.84 -0.28 -10.84
C ARG A 145 18.21 0.50 -12.00
N PRO A 146 18.45 1.82 -12.12
CA PRO A 146 17.81 2.66 -13.14
C PRO A 146 18.32 2.45 -14.58
N GLU A 147 19.22 1.49 -14.78
CA GLU A 147 19.72 1.06 -16.09
C GLU A 147 18.90 -0.11 -16.69
N GLU A 148 17.97 -0.70 -15.91
CA GLU A 148 16.86 -1.54 -16.39
C GLU A 148 15.71 -0.67 -16.93
#